data_AF-A0A949SVM2-F1
#
_entry.id   AF-A0A949SVM2-F1
#
_cell.length_a   1.000
_cell.length_b   1.000
_cell.length_c   1.000
_cell.angle_alpha   90.00
_cell.angle_beta   90.00
_cell.angle_gamma   90.00
#
_symmetry.space_group_name_H-M   'P 1'
#
loop_
_entity.id
_entity.type
_entity.pdbx_description
1 polymer ?
#
loop_
_entity_poly.entity_id
_entity_poly.type
_entity_poly.pdbx_seq_one_letter_code
_entity_poly.pdbx_strand_id
1 'polypeptide(L)'
;MVEALHRATDDPMPADAGGAGVVDRGHAGAHRCRSMCPVSDPALFDSLVDHPGMLVMGVDTDGRMMWISRGLEQLTGWTFDEVKGRDWVATLVHPDHQQDAVERCRGRIGKDRSDSHLKPIVTKDGQVRHVEWVHSDIKDGDGRIVGILCVGRDVTELLAAREALLTSERQSRAIVETAVNAIITMSETCVIETANSATERIFGYAREEIVGKNIRMLMPQPYRDKHDSYVQNYLRTGVKKIIGIGREAVGQKKDGTIFPIDLSVGEVVLPDGRRVFTGIIRDLTERKVLEEKILHISEEEQHRIGQDIHDDLCQQLAAIGCLAKVAHQQLAKGGSAQAENLNEIVRLVSQANTRAREMSRGLMPVVLDSAGLMAALADLAQSTERVFRIGCPFRCDRPVEVADNKTATQLYRIAQEAVANAIKHSRADRIEITLSEGDGEIILTIRDNGIGIPDNISGKSTGMGLLTMSHRARMMGGVLAVEHDDFGGTIVRCQVPVPRPQPNKKRRSRP
;
A
#
# COMPACT_ATOMS: atom_id res chain seq x y z
N MET A 1 12.75 2.44 48.06
CA MET A 1 12.75 1.07 48.62
C MET A 1 13.82 0.31 47.87
N VAL A 2 15.03 0.36 48.44
CA VAL A 2 16.29 -0.37 48.18
C VAL A 2 16.78 -0.55 46.74
N GLU A 3 17.93 0.11 46.47
CA GLU A 3 18.83 0.01 45.33
C GLU A 3 19.76 -1.23 45.36
N ALA A 4 20.37 -1.48 44.20
CA ALA A 4 21.74 -1.95 43.96
C ALA A 4 22.07 -3.47 43.92
N LEU A 5 22.55 -3.93 42.75
CA LEU A 5 23.95 -4.34 42.48
C LEU A 5 24.08 -4.71 40.97
N HIS A 6 24.84 -3.94 40.16
CA HIS A 6 26.23 -4.22 39.70
C HIS A 6 26.36 -5.46 38.79
N ARG A 7 26.53 -5.29 37.48
CA ARG A 7 27.74 -4.88 36.70
C ARG A 7 28.37 -6.11 36.05
N ALA A 8 28.22 -6.17 34.73
CA ALA A 8 28.96 -7.02 33.82
C ALA A 8 30.47 -6.75 33.95
N THR A 9 31.25 -7.82 33.95
CA THR A 9 32.69 -7.79 33.69
C THR A 9 32.92 -8.27 32.27
N ASP A 10 33.52 -7.38 31.50
CA ASP A 10 34.12 -7.60 30.19
C ASP A 10 35.13 -8.74 30.20
N ASP A 11 35.11 -9.53 29.14
CA ASP A 11 36.24 -10.35 28.69
C ASP A 11 37.06 -9.52 27.69
N PRO A 12 38.40 -9.67 27.66
CA PRO A 12 38.96 -10.12 26.39
C PRO A 12 40.05 -11.18 26.54
N MET A 13 40.05 -12.10 25.56
CA MET A 13 41.10 -13.08 25.28
C MET A 13 42.52 -12.50 25.29
N PRO A 14 43.52 -13.39 25.45
CA PRO A 14 44.57 -13.43 24.45
C PRO A 14 44.75 -14.82 23.84
N ALA A 15 45.15 -14.79 22.57
CA ALA A 15 45.56 -15.92 21.74
C ALA A 15 47.02 -16.31 21.98
N ASP A 16 47.32 -17.58 21.66
CA ASP A 16 48.59 -18.20 21.24
C ASP A 16 49.92 -17.84 21.93
N ALA A 17 50.55 -18.87 22.51
CA ALA A 17 51.97 -19.14 22.34
C ALA A 17 52.25 -20.63 22.62
N GLY A 18 53.01 -21.26 21.71
CA GLY A 18 53.25 -22.69 21.64
C GLY A 18 54.24 -23.26 22.66
N GLY A 19 54.34 -24.59 22.69
CA GLY A 19 55.32 -25.30 23.50
C GLY A 19 55.13 -26.81 23.42
N ALA A 20 55.77 -27.42 22.43
CA ALA A 20 55.82 -28.87 22.23
C ALA A 20 56.47 -29.60 23.42
N GLY A 21 55.95 -30.79 23.73
CA GLY A 21 56.55 -31.71 24.71
C GLY A 21 55.83 -33.06 24.73
N VAL A 22 56.08 -33.90 23.74
CA VAL A 22 55.74 -35.33 23.78
C VAL A 22 56.79 -36.05 24.62
N VAL A 23 56.42 -36.61 25.79
CA VAL A 23 56.97 -37.91 26.24
C VAL A 23 55.93 -38.65 27.09
N ASP A 24 55.72 -39.90 26.68
CA ASP A 24 54.98 -41.01 27.24
C ASP A 24 55.35 -41.38 28.71
N ARG A 25 54.35 -41.95 29.40
CA ARG A 25 54.39 -43.00 30.46
C ARG A 25 53.75 -42.64 31.80
N GLY A 26 52.85 -43.53 32.22
CA GLY A 26 52.80 -43.98 33.62
C GLY A 26 51.46 -43.81 34.32
N HIS A 27 50.74 -44.91 34.49
CA HIS A 27 49.80 -45.09 35.60
C HIS A 27 50.47 -44.71 36.93
N ALA A 28 49.90 -43.75 37.66
CA ALA A 28 49.82 -43.73 39.14
C ALA A 28 49.20 -42.41 39.59
N GLY A 29 48.09 -42.46 40.35
CA GLY A 29 47.56 -41.25 40.98
C GLY A 29 46.08 -41.26 41.37
N ALA A 30 45.48 -42.42 41.63
CA ALA A 30 44.20 -42.45 42.35
C ALA A 30 44.46 -42.16 43.83
N HIS A 31 44.01 -41.00 44.34
CA HIS A 31 43.63 -40.69 45.73
C HIS A 31 43.47 -39.16 45.83
N ARG A 32 42.48 -38.53 46.49
CA ARG A 32 41.33 -38.91 47.31
C ARG A 32 40.51 -37.62 47.43
N CYS A 33 39.26 -37.63 47.01
CA CYS A 33 38.23 -36.77 47.60
C CYS A 33 36.89 -37.53 47.57
N ARG A 34 36.86 -38.68 48.24
CA ARG A 34 35.62 -39.40 48.59
C ARG A 34 35.23 -38.96 50.00
N SER A 35 34.52 -37.85 50.08
CA SER A 35 33.56 -37.57 51.14
C SER A 35 32.23 -37.14 50.52
N MET A 36 31.84 -37.85 49.45
CA MET A 36 30.47 -37.83 48.94
C MET A 36 29.64 -38.72 49.85
N CYS A 37 28.52 -38.17 50.33
CA CYS A 37 27.42 -38.92 50.93
C CYS A 37 27.25 -40.27 50.20
N PRO A 38 27.18 -41.41 50.91
CA PRO A 38 26.79 -42.64 50.27
C PRO A 38 25.37 -42.45 49.76
N VAL A 39 25.16 -42.48 48.45
CA VAL A 39 23.82 -42.62 47.87
C VAL A 39 23.40 -44.07 48.12
N SER A 40 23.10 -44.36 49.39
CA SER A 40 22.59 -45.64 49.90
C SER A 40 21.27 -45.43 50.63
N ASP A 41 20.86 -44.17 50.80
CA ASP A 41 19.59 -43.79 51.38
C ASP A 41 18.52 -43.78 50.26
N PRO A 42 17.55 -44.71 50.29
CA PRO A 42 16.46 -44.78 49.31
C PRO A 42 15.71 -43.46 49.20
N ALA A 43 15.57 -42.70 50.30
CA ALA A 43 14.85 -41.43 50.30
C ALA A 43 15.54 -40.34 49.48
N LEU A 44 16.88 -40.37 49.40
CA LEU A 44 17.69 -39.43 48.62
C LEU A 44 17.61 -39.74 47.12
N PHE A 45 17.52 -41.02 46.76
CA PHE A 45 17.30 -41.45 45.38
C PHE A 45 15.88 -41.08 44.92
N ASP A 46 14.86 -41.36 45.73
CA ASP A 46 13.47 -40.99 45.45
C ASP A 46 13.34 -39.47 45.27
N SER A 47 13.96 -38.67 46.13
CA SER A 47 13.94 -37.20 46.01
C SER A 47 14.67 -36.66 44.78
N LEU A 48 15.68 -37.35 44.25
CA LEU A 48 16.39 -36.93 43.04
C LEU A 48 15.57 -37.20 41.78
N VAL A 49 14.81 -38.29 41.78
CA VAL A 49 14.07 -38.73 40.61
C VAL A 49 12.64 -38.17 40.57
N ASP A 50 12.04 -37.84 41.71
CA ASP A 50 10.71 -37.22 41.81
C ASP A 50 10.68 -35.72 41.50
N HIS A 51 11.66 -35.21 40.76
CA HIS A 51 11.62 -33.84 40.27
C HIS A 51 10.48 -33.68 39.25
N PRO A 52 9.51 -32.75 39.46
CA PRO A 52 8.30 -32.64 38.63
C PRO A 52 8.55 -32.28 37.16
N GLY A 53 9.79 -31.90 36.80
CA GLY A 53 10.22 -31.65 35.42
C GLY A 53 11.04 -32.76 34.76
N MET A 54 11.36 -33.86 35.46
CA MET A 54 12.07 -35.01 34.89
C MET A 54 11.11 -36.20 34.76
N LEU A 55 11.13 -36.82 33.59
CA LEU A 55 10.37 -38.03 33.32
C LEU A 55 11.34 -39.19 33.42
N VAL A 56 11.26 -39.98 34.48
CA VAL A 56 12.15 -41.12 34.65
C VAL A 56 11.37 -42.42 34.68
N MET A 57 11.91 -43.43 34.01
CA MET A 57 11.35 -44.78 33.97
C MET A 57 12.48 -45.80 33.98
N GLY A 58 12.38 -46.78 34.87
CA GLY A 58 13.24 -47.96 34.86
C GLY A 58 12.50 -49.14 34.25
N VAL A 59 13.12 -49.81 33.28
CA VAL A 59 12.61 -51.05 32.68
C VAL A 59 13.60 -52.19 32.85
N ASP A 60 13.11 -53.42 33.02
CA ASP A 60 13.95 -54.61 33.06
C ASP A 60 14.50 -54.97 31.67
N THR A 61 15.29 -56.05 31.59
CA THR A 61 15.86 -56.53 30.31
C THR A 61 14.81 -56.98 29.30
N ASP A 62 13.61 -57.30 29.76
CA ASP A 62 12.48 -57.66 28.90
C ASP A 62 11.65 -56.43 28.50
N GLY A 63 11.95 -55.23 29.00
CA GLY A 63 11.19 -54.01 28.74
C GLY A 63 9.91 -53.88 29.57
N ARG A 64 9.85 -54.50 30.75
CA ARG A 64 8.77 -54.30 31.71
C ARG A 64 9.10 -53.17 32.66
N MET A 65 8.13 -52.30 32.94
CA MET A 65 8.32 -51.17 33.85
C MET A 65 8.52 -51.66 35.28
N MET A 66 9.72 -51.42 35.81
CA MET A 66 10.06 -51.72 37.20
C MET A 66 9.70 -50.56 38.13
N TRP A 67 9.75 -49.34 37.60
CA TRP A 67 9.45 -48.10 38.32
C TRP A 67 9.28 -46.92 37.36
N ILE A 68 8.44 -45.95 37.73
CA ILE A 68 8.28 -44.66 37.06
C ILE A 68 8.32 -43.52 38.08
N SER A 69 8.87 -42.38 37.69
CA SER A 69 8.85 -41.15 38.48
C SER A 69 7.44 -40.55 38.57
N ARG A 70 7.19 -39.76 39.62
CA ARG A 70 5.96 -38.96 39.75
C ARG A 70 5.74 -37.99 38.58
N GLY A 71 6.80 -37.46 37.98
CA GLY A 71 6.72 -36.61 36.79
C GLY A 71 6.10 -37.35 35.59
N LEU A 72 6.46 -38.62 35.39
CA LEU A 72 5.87 -39.45 34.34
C LEU A 72 4.41 -39.84 34.64
N GLU A 73 4.07 -40.07 35.91
CA GLU A 73 2.67 -40.28 36.31
C GLU A 73 1.80 -39.04 36.01
N GLN A 74 2.28 -37.85 36.36
CA GLN A 74 1.56 -36.59 36.11
C GLN A 74 1.38 -36.31 34.61
N LEU A 75 2.42 -36.58 33.80
CA LEU A 75 2.35 -36.36 32.37
C LEU A 75 1.41 -37.34 31.67
N THR A 76 1.46 -38.62 32.06
CA THR A 76 0.78 -39.70 31.33
C THR A 76 -0.58 -40.08 31.91
N GLY A 77 -0.86 -39.73 33.16
CA GLY A 77 -2.07 -40.13 33.89
C GLY A 77 -2.08 -41.60 34.33
N TRP A 78 -1.00 -42.34 34.09
CA TRP A 78 -0.81 -43.70 34.57
C TRP A 78 -0.12 -43.69 35.93
N THR A 79 -0.64 -44.44 36.90
CA THR A 79 0.05 -44.62 38.19
C THR A 79 1.03 -45.79 38.11
N PHE A 80 2.07 -45.77 38.93
CA PHE A 80 3.06 -46.84 38.99
C PHE A 80 2.41 -48.20 39.26
N ASP A 81 1.44 -48.26 40.18
CA ASP A 81 0.71 -49.50 40.49
C ASP A 81 -0.03 -50.09 39.29
N GLU A 82 -0.51 -49.24 38.37
CA GLU A 82 -1.19 -49.69 37.16
C GLU A 82 -0.23 -50.25 36.12
N VAL A 83 0.97 -49.67 36.02
CA VAL A 83 1.93 -49.98 34.94
C VAL A 83 3.07 -50.90 35.35
N LYS A 84 3.26 -51.15 36.65
CA LYS A 84 4.29 -52.05 37.17
C LYS A 84 4.20 -53.43 36.51
N GLY A 85 5.32 -53.89 35.93
CA GLY A 85 5.42 -55.17 35.24
C GLY A 85 4.80 -55.21 33.83
N ARG A 86 4.13 -54.13 33.39
CA ARG A 86 3.62 -54.00 32.02
C ARG A 86 4.73 -53.61 31.06
N ASP A 87 4.53 -53.97 29.81
CA ASP A 87 5.38 -53.59 28.69
C ASP A 87 5.23 -52.08 28.40
N TRP A 88 6.34 -51.33 28.45
CA TRP A 88 6.30 -49.87 28.24
C TRP A 88 5.92 -49.50 26.80
N VAL A 89 6.28 -50.32 25.81
CA VAL A 89 5.94 -50.07 24.40
C VAL A 89 4.45 -50.25 24.17
N ALA A 90 3.87 -51.33 24.68
CA ALA A 90 2.43 -51.59 24.57
C ALA A 90 1.59 -50.56 25.34
N THR A 91 2.15 -49.95 26.38
CA THR A 91 1.42 -49.05 27.30
C THR A 91 1.54 -47.58 26.93
N LEU A 92 2.75 -47.11 26.60
CA LEU A 92 3.03 -45.67 26.44
C LEU A 92 3.33 -45.27 24.99
N VAL A 93 3.51 -46.21 24.05
CA VAL A 93 3.85 -45.89 22.66
C VAL A 93 2.64 -46.11 21.75
N HIS A 94 2.37 -45.13 20.89
CA HIS A 94 1.30 -45.21 19.89
C HIS A 94 1.47 -46.46 19.01
N PRO A 95 0.40 -47.20 18.67
CA PRO A 95 0.46 -48.45 17.88
C PRO A 95 1.35 -48.37 16.64
N ASP A 96 1.22 -47.28 15.85
CA ASP A 96 2.00 -47.05 14.63
C ASP A 96 3.51 -46.90 14.85
N HIS A 97 3.95 -46.69 16.09
CA HIS A 97 5.35 -46.49 16.48
C HIS A 97 5.91 -47.60 17.39
N GLN A 98 5.09 -48.62 17.72
CA GLN A 98 5.50 -49.70 18.62
C GLN A 98 6.62 -50.55 18.02
N GLN A 99 6.57 -50.82 16.71
CA GLN A 99 7.58 -51.65 16.05
C GLN A 99 8.98 -50.99 16.05
N ASP A 100 9.07 -49.69 15.75
CA ASP A 100 10.32 -48.92 15.86
C ASP A 100 10.82 -48.81 17.31
N ALA A 101 9.89 -48.69 18.28
CA ALA A 101 10.24 -48.66 19.69
C ALA A 101 10.82 -49.99 20.20
N VAL A 102 10.26 -51.13 19.76
CA VAL A 102 10.81 -52.46 20.06
C VAL A 102 12.20 -52.61 19.44
N GLU A 103 12.37 -52.31 18.15
CA GLU A 103 13.65 -52.53 17.45
C GLU A 103 14.80 -51.69 18.04
N ARG A 104 14.54 -50.46 18.48
CA ARG A 104 15.57 -49.59 19.07
C ARG A 104 15.90 -49.92 20.52
N CYS A 105 14.93 -50.36 21.31
CA CYS A 105 15.11 -50.57 22.75
C CYS A 105 15.32 -52.03 23.17
N ARG A 106 14.77 -53.01 22.44
CA ARG A 106 14.88 -54.46 22.75
C ARG A 106 16.03 -55.20 22.04
N GLY A 107 17.00 -54.49 21.44
CA GLY A 107 18.07 -55.12 20.63
C GLY A 107 19.51 -54.71 20.94
N ARG A 108 19.78 -53.87 21.95
CA ARG A 108 21.14 -53.29 22.17
C ARG A 108 21.55 -53.29 23.65
N ILE A 109 21.75 -54.46 24.23
CA ILE A 109 22.51 -54.59 25.48
C ILE A 109 23.99 -54.31 25.16
N GLY A 110 24.59 -53.25 25.73
CA GLY A 110 26.03 -52.98 25.63
C GLY A 110 26.58 -52.20 24.42
N LYS A 111 25.75 -51.44 23.67
CA LYS A 111 26.24 -50.40 22.73
C LYS A 111 26.05 -49.01 23.32
N ASP A 112 26.83 -48.05 22.84
CA ASP A 112 26.77 -46.64 23.25
C ASP A 112 25.32 -46.08 23.15
N ARG A 113 24.82 -45.54 24.26
CA ARG A 113 23.43 -45.03 24.42
C ARG A 113 23.39 -43.51 24.63
N SER A 114 24.47 -42.81 24.32
CA SER A 114 24.60 -41.37 24.53
C SER A 114 23.69 -40.49 23.67
N ASP A 115 23.07 -41.02 22.62
CA ASP A 115 22.21 -40.24 21.71
C ASP A 115 20.78 -40.07 22.26
N SER A 116 20.33 -38.80 22.36
CA SER A 116 18.94 -38.48 22.64
C SER A 116 18.05 -38.78 21.43
N HIS A 117 16.78 -39.11 21.67
CA HIS A 117 15.81 -39.25 20.59
C HIS A 117 14.40 -38.82 21.00
N LEU A 118 13.73 -38.14 20.08
CA LEU A 118 12.34 -37.73 20.23
C LEU A 118 11.39 -38.90 19.95
N LYS A 119 10.49 -39.21 20.89
CA LYS A 119 9.40 -40.18 20.68
C LYS A 119 8.06 -39.62 21.17
N PRO A 120 6.99 -39.74 20.37
CA PRO A 120 5.65 -39.51 20.87
C PRO A 120 5.25 -40.64 21.83
N ILE A 121 4.77 -40.27 23.00
CA ILE A 121 4.08 -41.15 23.95
C ILE A 121 2.60 -40.80 23.98
N VAL A 122 1.77 -41.79 24.34
CA VAL A 122 0.33 -41.62 24.47
C VAL A 122 -0.03 -41.70 25.94
N THR A 123 -0.72 -40.67 26.42
CA THR A 123 -1.27 -40.62 27.77
C THR A 123 -2.48 -41.55 27.90
N LYS A 124 -2.90 -41.83 29.13
CA LYS A 124 -4.04 -42.71 29.42
C LYS A 124 -5.36 -42.23 28.81
N ASP A 125 -5.53 -40.91 28.67
CA ASP A 125 -6.67 -40.26 28.01
C ASP A 125 -6.51 -40.12 26.49
N GLY A 126 -5.43 -40.65 25.91
CA GLY A 126 -5.21 -40.70 24.47
C GLY A 126 -4.52 -39.46 23.87
N GLN A 127 -4.07 -38.52 24.69
CA GLN A 127 -3.29 -37.38 24.20
C GLN A 127 -1.89 -37.81 23.79
N VAL A 128 -1.36 -37.20 22.73
CA VAL A 128 0.02 -37.43 22.30
C VAL A 128 0.93 -36.40 22.94
N ARG A 129 1.98 -36.86 23.62
CA ARG A 129 3.05 -36.04 24.20
C ARG A 129 4.37 -36.38 23.53
N HIS A 130 5.13 -35.37 23.15
CA HIS A 130 6.44 -35.54 22.53
C HIS A 130 7.52 -35.46 23.60
N VAL A 131 8.21 -36.58 23.83
CA VAL A 131 9.24 -36.67 24.86
C VAL A 131 10.58 -36.97 24.21
N GLU A 132 11.59 -36.16 24.53
CA GLU A 132 12.97 -36.44 24.20
C GLU A 132 13.57 -37.35 25.26
N TRP A 133 14.00 -38.55 24.86
CA TRP A 133 14.52 -39.58 25.75
C TRP A 133 16.02 -39.76 25.62
N VAL A 134 16.67 -39.99 26.76
CA VAL A 134 18.05 -40.44 26.91
C VAL A 134 18.03 -41.72 27.74
N HIS A 135 18.87 -42.68 27.37
CA HIS A 135 18.86 -44.02 27.98
C HIS A 135 20.23 -44.38 28.53
N SER A 136 20.27 -45.04 29.69
CA SER A 136 21.50 -45.61 30.26
C SER A 136 21.24 -46.99 30.82
N ASP A 137 22.23 -47.89 30.73
CA ASP A 137 22.11 -49.24 31.30
C ASP A 137 22.16 -49.22 32.83
N ILE A 138 21.27 -49.97 33.48
CA ILE A 138 21.31 -50.25 34.92
C ILE A 138 22.13 -51.54 35.10
N LYS A 139 23.15 -51.51 35.96
CA LYS A 139 24.04 -52.66 36.22
C LYS A 139 24.00 -53.08 37.69
N ASP A 140 24.12 -54.38 37.95
CA ASP A 140 24.28 -54.92 39.31
C ASP A 140 25.72 -54.76 39.83
N GLY A 141 25.97 -55.22 41.07
CA GLY A 141 27.28 -55.17 41.72
C GLY A 141 28.37 -55.99 41.03
N ASP A 142 27.97 -56.95 40.18
CA ASP A 142 28.86 -57.79 39.36
C ASP A 142 29.03 -57.22 37.93
N GLY A 143 28.46 -56.05 37.65
CA GLY A 143 28.55 -55.35 36.36
C GLY A 143 27.63 -55.90 35.28
N ARG A 144 26.70 -56.80 35.61
CA ARG A 144 25.73 -57.35 34.66
C ARG A 144 24.60 -56.35 34.45
N ILE A 145 24.15 -56.19 33.21
CA ILE A 145 23.04 -55.29 32.87
C ILE A 145 21.74 -55.94 33.35
N VAL A 146 21.05 -55.27 34.25
CA VAL A 146 19.78 -55.72 34.86
C VAL A 146 18.57 -54.90 34.40
N GLY A 147 18.79 -53.82 33.66
CA GLY A 147 17.71 -52.99 33.12
C GLY A 147 18.20 -51.76 32.37
N ILE A 148 17.26 -50.89 32.01
CA ILE A 148 17.51 -49.62 31.32
C ILE A 148 16.82 -48.50 32.12
N LEU A 149 17.57 -47.43 32.38
CA LEU A 149 17.07 -46.17 32.91
C LEU A 149 16.79 -45.23 31.74
N CYS A 150 15.54 -44.82 31.61
CA CYS A 150 15.06 -43.86 30.62
C CYS A 150 14.81 -42.53 31.33
N VAL A 151 15.49 -41.47 30.90
CA VAL A 151 15.24 -40.10 31.36
C VAL A 151 14.70 -39.30 30.19
N GLY A 152 13.59 -38.60 30.40
CA GLY A 152 12.81 -37.93 29.40
C GLY A 152 12.52 -36.47 29.76
N ARG A 153 12.42 -35.64 28.74
CA ARG A 153 11.92 -34.26 28.83
C ARG A 153 10.73 -34.09 27.91
N ASP A 154 9.59 -33.64 28.45
CA ASP A 154 8.45 -33.24 27.62
C ASP A 154 8.82 -31.97 26.83
N VAL A 155 8.73 -32.08 25.51
CA VAL A 155 8.99 -30.99 24.54
C VAL A 155 7.75 -30.69 23.70
N THR A 156 6.57 -31.17 24.09
CA THR A 156 5.31 -30.97 23.36
C THR A 156 5.00 -29.49 23.15
N GLU A 157 5.01 -28.69 24.22
CA GLU A 157 4.73 -27.25 24.14
C GLU A 157 5.78 -26.52 23.30
N LEU A 158 7.05 -26.93 23.38
CA LEU A 158 8.14 -26.37 22.59
C LEU A 158 7.94 -26.63 21.09
N LEU A 159 7.57 -27.86 20.71
CA LEU A 159 7.31 -28.21 19.31
C LEU A 159 6.06 -27.50 18.78
N ALA A 160 4.99 -27.44 19.56
CA ALA A 160 3.77 -26.72 19.18
C ALA A 160 4.02 -25.21 19.00
N ALA A 161 4.77 -24.58 19.92
CA ALA A 161 5.14 -23.16 19.79
C ALA A 161 6.01 -22.91 18.54
N ARG A 162 6.95 -23.81 18.26
CA ARG A 162 7.79 -23.72 17.05
C ARG A 162 6.99 -23.87 15.77
N GLU A 163 6.06 -24.81 15.73
CA GLU A 163 5.18 -25.01 14.56
C GLU A 163 4.23 -23.83 14.35
N ALA A 164 3.65 -23.30 15.43
CA ALA A 164 2.81 -22.09 15.38
C ALA A 164 3.60 -20.88 14.86
N LEU A 165 4.84 -20.70 15.31
CA LEU A 165 5.72 -19.63 14.82
C LEU A 165 6.00 -19.79 13.32
N LEU A 166 6.40 -20.98 12.87
CA LEU A 166 6.67 -21.26 11.45
C LEU A 166 5.42 -21.05 10.58
N THR A 167 4.25 -21.45 11.08
CA THR A 167 2.98 -21.26 10.38
C THR A 167 2.64 -19.78 10.26
N SER A 168 2.77 -19.02 11.34
CA SER A 168 2.58 -17.58 11.35
C SER A 168 3.52 -16.87 10.38
N GLU A 169 4.83 -17.20 10.39
CA GLU A 169 5.80 -16.63 9.45
C GLU A 169 5.46 -16.93 7.99
N ARG A 170 5.06 -18.17 7.69
CA ARG A 170 4.64 -18.55 6.33
C ARG A 170 3.39 -17.78 5.91
N GLN A 171 2.41 -17.64 6.79
CA GLN A 171 1.18 -16.90 6.51
C GLN A 171 1.48 -15.41 6.27
N SER A 172 2.27 -14.77 7.12
CA SER A 172 2.66 -13.36 6.94
C SER A 172 3.39 -13.13 5.62
N ARG A 173 4.34 -14.01 5.29
CA ARG A 173 5.08 -13.94 4.01
C ARG A 173 4.14 -14.14 2.81
N ALA A 174 3.21 -15.09 2.88
CA ALA A 174 2.24 -15.33 1.81
C ALA A 174 1.34 -14.10 1.57
N ILE A 175 0.90 -13.43 2.63
CA ILE A 175 0.09 -12.19 2.53
C ILE A 175 0.88 -11.09 1.79
N VAL A 176 2.14 -10.88 2.15
CA VAL A 176 3.00 -9.88 1.50
C VAL A 176 3.25 -10.24 0.02
N GLU A 177 3.52 -11.51 -0.26
CA GLU A 177 3.82 -11.99 -1.61
C GLU A 177 2.63 -11.94 -2.57
N THR A 178 1.42 -12.20 -2.07
CA THR A 178 0.19 -12.22 -2.87
C THR A 178 -0.50 -10.86 -2.99
N ALA A 179 0.01 -9.83 -2.29
CA ALA A 179 -0.51 -8.48 -2.40
C ALA A 179 -0.47 -7.96 -3.85
N VAL A 180 -1.50 -7.18 -4.22
CA VAL A 180 -1.60 -6.58 -5.56
C VAL A 180 -0.64 -5.39 -5.70
N ASN A 181 -0.45 -4.64 -4.62
CA ASN A 181 0.45 -3.50 -4.58
C ASN A 181 1.91 -3.96 -4.41
N ALA A 182 2.83 -3.21 -4.98
CA ALA A 182 4.25 -3.41 -4.74
C ALA A 182 4.58 -3.02 -3.29
N ILE A 183 5.23 -3.93 -2.58
CA ILE A 183 5.69 -3.74 -1.20
C ILE A 183 7.21 -3.92 -1.21
N ILE A 184 7.91 -2.87 -0.81
CA ILE A 184 9.38 -2.81 -0.79
C ILE A 184 9.83 -2.36 0.59
N THR A 185 10.79 -3.07 1.19
CA THR A 185 11.48 -2.58 2.39
C THR A 185 12.88 -2.11 2.05
N MET A 186 13.35 -1.04 2.70
CA MET A 186 14.70 -0.54 2.56
C MET A 186 15.31 -0.12 3.89
N SER A 187 16.63 -0.20 3.99
CA SER A 187 17.40 0.29 5.14
C SER A 187 17.51 1.82 5.14
N GLU A 188 18.06 2.37 6.23
CA GLU A 188 18.39 3.80 6.37
C GLU A 188 19.33 4.34 5.28
N THR A 189 20.12 3.46 4.66
CA THR A 189 21.03 3.80 3.55
C THR A 189 20.36 3.74 2.17
N CYS A 190 19.03 3.65 2.14
CA CYS A 190 18.21 3.56 0.93
C CYS A 190 18.46 2.28 0.09
N VAL A 191 19.00 1.23 0.71
CA VAL A 191 19.24 -0.08 0.08
C VAL A 191 18.02 -0.97 0.30
N ILE A 192 17.51 -1.55 -0.78
CA ILE A 192 16.35 -2.45 -0.75
C ILE A 192 16.73 -3.77 -0.07
N GLU A 193 15.96 -4.15 0.94
CA GLU A 193 16.13 -5.40 1.68
C GLU A 193 15.17 -6.48 1.20
N THR A 194 13.91 -6.12 0.93
CA THR A 194 12.90 -7.06 0.42
C THR A 194 12.00 -6.42 -0.61
N ALA A 195 11.46 -7.25 -1.51
CA ALA A 195 10.49 -6.86 -2.53
C ALA A 195 9.53 -8.04 -2.80
N ASN A 196 8.23 -7.79 -2.74
CA ASN A 196 7.22 -8.80 -3.04
C ASN A 196 7.06 -9.06 -4.55
N SER A 197 6.34 -10.12 -4.92
CA SER A 197 6.10 -10.48 -6.33
C SER A 197 5.42 -9.38 -7.16
N ALA A 198 4.61 -8.52 -6.55
CA ALA A 198 3.99 -7.38 -7.23
C ALA A 198 5.02 -6.32 -7.65
N THR A 199 6.09 -6.14 -6.88
CA THR A 199 7.18 -5.25 -7.24
C THR A 199 7.84 -5.66 -8.55
N GLU A 200 8.08 -6.96 -8.73
CA GLU A 200 8.65 -7.51 -9.95
C GLU A 200 7.73 -7.26 -11.15
N ARG A 201 6.43 -7.54 -11.00
CA ARG A 201 5.42 -7.31 -12.05
C ARG A 201 5.29 -5.83 -12.42
N ILE A 202 5.25 -4.93 -11.44
CA ILE A 202 5.01 -3.50 -11.65
C ILE A 202 6.25 -2.82 -12.24
N PHE A 203 7.45 -3.13 -11.75
CA PHE A 203 8.67 -2.45 -12.18
C PHE A 203 9.46 -3.19 -13.26
N GLY A 204 9.16 -4.47 -13.51
CA GLY A 204 9.80 -5.28 -14.56
C GLY A 204 11.21 -5.76 -14.22
N TYR A 205 11.63 -5.69 -12.96
CA TYR A 205 12.89 -6.23 -12.48
C TYR A 205 12.65 -7.54 -11.73
N ALA A 206 13.55 -8.51 -11.86
CA ALA A 206 13.54 -9.69 -10.99
C ALA A 206 14.03 -9.30 -9.58
N ARG A 207 13.56 -10.00 -8.55
CA ARG A 207 13.91 -9.74 -7.14
C ARG A 207 15.41 -9.68 -6.93
N GLU A 208 16.16 -10.58 -7.55
CA GLU A 208 17.63 -10.68 -7.44
C GLU A 208 18.34 -9.46 -8.05
N GLU A 209 17.68 -8.73 -8.95
CA GLU A 209 18.21 -7.49 -9.54
C GLU A 209 17.94 -6.27 -8.67
N ILE A 210 16.90 -6.32 -7.83
CA ILE A 210 16.42 -5.21 -7.00
C ILE A 210 17.03 -5.26 -5.59
N VAL A 211 17.01 -6.43 -4.96
CA VAL A 211 17.48 -6.60 -3.58
C VAL A 211 18.97 -6.30 -3.48
N GLY A 212 19.36 -5.51 -2.47
CA GLY A 212 20.72 -5.02 -2.30
C GLY A 212 21.09 -3.82 -3.18
N LYS A 213 20.18 -3.32 -4.02
CA LYS A 213 20.38 -2.07 -4.79
C LYS A 213 19.73 -0.88 -4.09
N ASN A 214 20.15 0.32 -4.48
CA ASN A 214 19.54 1.54 -3.96
C ASN A 214 18.20 1.81 -4.66
N ILE A 215 17.17 2.16 -3.86
CA ILE A 215 15.79 2.40 -4.29
C ILE A 215 15.65 3.44 -5.42
N ARG A 216 16.61 4.36 -5.57
CA ARG A 216 16.61 5.39 -6.62
C ARG A 216 16.54 4.82 -8.04
N MET A 217 16.85 3.53 -8.23
CA MET A 217 16.69 2.86 -9.52
C MET A 217 15.22 2.81 -9.99
N LEU A 218 14.23 2.88 -9.09
CA LEU A 218 12.80 2.76 -9.40
C LEU A 218 12.10 4.11 -9.68
N MET A 219 12.86 5.20 -9.84
CA MET A 219 12.32 6.54 -10.07
C MET A 219 13.12 7.30 -11.14
N PRO A 220 12.50 8.24 -11.88
CA PRO A 220 13.16 9.01 -12.92
C PRO A 220 13.89 10.25 -12.36
N GLN A 221 14.66 10.93 -13.22
CA GLN A 221 15.16 12.28 -12.93
C GLN A 221 14.01 13.30 -12.83
N PRO A 222 14.13 14.35 -12.00
CA PRO A 222 15.25 14.68 -11.11
C PRO A 222 15.17 13.99 -9.73
N TYR A 223 14.17 13.15 -9.49
CA TYR A 223 13.93 12.54 -8.17
C TYR A 223 15.00 11.51 -7.82
N ARG A 224 15.49 10.77 -8.81
CA ARG A 224 16.56 9.75 -8.66
C ARG A 224 17.78 10.28 -7.92
N ASP A 225 18.35 11.42 -8.34
CA ASP A 225 19.60 11.91 -7.74
C ASP A 225 19.39 12.55 -6.37
N LYS A 226 18.17 13.03 -6.10
CA LYS A 226 17.83 13.74 -4.86
C LYS A 226 17.28 12.83 -3.77
N HIS A 227 16.91 11.59 -4.10
CA HIS A 227 16.18 10.71 -3.19
C HIS A 227 16.89 10.51 -1.85
N ASP A 228 18.17 10.15 -1.87
CA ASP A 228 18.94 9.90 -0.65
C ASP A 228 19.00 11.13 0.26
N SER A 229 19.02 12.35 -0.33
CA SER A 229 18.96 13.60 0.43
C SER A 229 17.62 13.80 1.16
N TYR A 230 16.52 13.28 0.60
CA TYR A 230 15.20 13.34 1.25
C TYR A 230 15.16 12.46 2.49
N VAL A 231 15.71 11.25 2.40
CA VAL A 231 15.80 10.31 3.54
C VAL A 231 16.76 10.85 4.60
N GLN A 232 17.95 11.32 4.21
CA GLN A 232 18.90 11.94 5.15
C GLN A 232 18.31 13.16 5.85
N ASN A 233 17.60 14.01 5.13
CA ASN A 233 16.95 15.17 5.74
C ASN A 233 15.85 14.74 6.72
N TYR A 234 15.09 13.69 6.40
CA TYR A 234 14.13 13.12 7.35
C TYR A 234 14.83 12.59 8.60
N LEU A 235 15.87 11.77 8.46
CA LEU A 235 16.62 11.21 9.59
C LEU A 235 17.21 12.30 10.49
N ARG A 236 17.63 13.44 9.92
CA ARG A 236 18.16 14.58 10.67
C ARG A 236 17.08 15.43 11.35
N THR A 237 15.93 15.65 10.68
CA THR A 237 14.94 16.65 11.12
C THR A 237 13.69 16.07 11.77
N GLY A 238 13.42 14.77 11.57
CA GLY A 238 12.18 14.11 11.97
C GLY A 238 10.93 14.56 11.18
N VAL A 239 11.07 15.49 10.22
CA VAL A 239 9.93 16.07 9.49
C VAL A 239 9.45 15.11 8.41
N LYS A 240 8.31 14.47 8.67
CA LYS A 240 7.65 13.53 7.76
C LYS A 240 7.06 14.27 6.55
N LYS A 241 7.58 14.00 5.34
CA LYS A 241 7.02 14.54 4.08
C LYS A 241 6.09 13.56 3.35
N ILE A 242 6.39 12.26 3.45
CA ILE A 242 5.62 11.16 2.83
C ILE A 242 5.33 10.07 3.87
N ILE A 243 6.15 9.96 4.92
CA ILE A 243 6.00 8.93 5.94
C ILE A 243 4.66 9.14 6.68
N GLY A 244 3.76 8.17 6.57
CA GLY A 244 2.40 8.23 7.10
C GLY A 244 1.37 9.00 6.27
N ILE A 245 1.76 9.58 5.13
CA ILE A 245 0.88 10.37 4.23
C ILE A 245 1.06 9.84 2.81
N GLY A 246 0.05 9.14 2.28
CA GLY A 246 0.04 8.69 0.88
C GLY A 246 0.07 9.87 -0.10
N ARG A 247 0.76 9.73 -1.23
CA ARG A 247 0.89 10.78 -2.26
C ARG A 247 1.04 10.21 -3.67
N GLU A 248 0.44 10.87 -4.65
CA GLU A 248 0.74 10.67 -6.07
C GLU A 248 2.20 11.09 -6.41
N ALA A 249 2.94 10.17 -7.01
CA ALA A 249 4.32 10.33 -7.47
C ALA A 249 4.51 9.64 -8.83
N VAL A 250 5.77 9.54 -9.30
CA VAL A 250 6.12 8.84 -10.54
C VAL A 250 7.17 7.78 -10.28
N GLY A 251 6.92 6.58 -10.80
CA GLY A 251 7.88 5.47 -10.84
C GLY A 251 8.52 5.34 -12.20
N GLN A 252 9.64 4.60 -12.28
CA GLN A 252 10.28 4.23 -13.53
C GLN A 252 10.53 2.72 -13.58
N LYS A 253 10.01 2.05 -14.61
CA LYS A 253 10.20 0.62 -14.87
C LYS A 253 11.60 0.33 -15.46
N LYS A 254 11.99 -0.93 -15.54
CA LYS A 254 13.28 -1.40 -16.10
C LYS A 254 13.52 -0.96 -17.54
N ASP A 255 12.47 -0.95 -18.35
CA ASP A 255 12.50 -0.50 -19.75
C ASP A 255 12.62 1.03 -19.90
N GLY A 256 12.60 1.77 -18.79
CA GLY A 256 12.66 3.23 -18.75
C GLY A 256 11.29 3.91 -18.73
N THR A 257 10.19 3.17 -18.88
CA THR A 257 8.81 3.70 -18.87
C THR A 257 8.51 4.39 -17.55
N ILE A 258 8.08 5.65 -17.63
CA ILE A 258 7.65 6.44 -16.48
C ILE A 258 6.15 6.28 -16.32
N PHE A 259 5.69 6.00 -15.11
CA PHE A 259 4.28 5.75 -14.83
C PHE A 259 3.84 6.38 -13.50
N PRO A 260 2.57 6.81 -13.39
CA PRO A 260 2.06 7.42 -12.17
C PRO A 260 1.85 6.35 -11.09
N ILE A 261 2.25 6.67 -9.86
CA ILE A 261 2.11 5.80 -8.71
C ILE A 261 1.47 6.54 -7.54
N ASP A 262 0.74 5.81 -6.70
CA ASP A 262 0.40 6.25 -5.34
C ASP A 262 1.38 5.58 -4.37
N LEU A 263 2.12 6.39 -3.61
CA LEU A 263 3.17 5.94 -2.71
C LEU A 263 2.81 6.27 -1.27
N SER A 264 2.85 5.25 -0.40
CA SER A 264 2.80 5.39 1.06
C SER A 264 4.06 4.80 1.68
N VAL A 265 4.64 5.47 2.67
CA VAL A 265 5.85 5.01 3.37
C VAL A 265 5.58 4.86 4.86
N GLY A 266 5.88 3.69 5.41
CA GLY A 266 5.94 3.42 6.84
C GLY A 266 7.39 3.35 7.33
N GLU A 267 7.58 3.55 8.64
CA GLU A 267 8.86 3.39 9.33
C GLU A 267 8.66 2.43 10.51
N VAL A 268 9.60 1.51 10.70
CA VAL A 268 9.65 0.63 11.87
C VAL A 268 11.08 0.58 12.41
N VAL A 269 11.22 0.59 13.73
CA VAL A 269 12.49 0.32 14.42
C VAL A 269 12.45 -1.14 14.86
N LEU A 270 13.39 -1.96 14.37
CA LEU A 270 13.52 -3.36 14.75
C LEU A 270 14.09 -3.50 16.17
N PRO A 271 13.91 -4.66 16.84
CA PRO A 271 14.44 -4.89 18.20
C PRO A 271 15.95 -4.72 18.34
N ASP A 272 16.70 -4.88 17.25
CA ASP A 272 18.15 -4.66 17.18
C ASP A 272 18.54 -3.19 16.98
N GLY A 273 17.56 -2.27 16.97
CA GLY A 273 17.75 -0.84 16.83
C GLY A 273 17.83 -0.33 15.39
N ARG A 274 17.81 -1.20 14.37
CA ARG A 274 17.85 -0.77 12.96
C ARG A 274 16.50 -0.20 12.52
N ARG A 275 16.48 0.92 11.80
CA ARG A 275 15.26 1.39 11.13
C ARG A 275 15.11 0.78 9.76
N VAL A 276 13.87 0.40 9.45
CA VAL A 276 13.45 -0.09 8.15
C VAL A 276 12.30 0.78 7.67
N PHE A 277 12.35 1.16 6.40
CA PHE A 277 11.28 1.87 5.71
C PHE A 277 10.52 0.91 4.81
N THR A 278 9.20 0.93 4.87
CA THR A 278 8.33 0.11 4.02
C THR A 278 7.56 1.00 3.07
N GLY A 279 7.84 0.90 1.78
CA GLY A 279 7.09 1.55 0.71
C GLY A 279 5.99 0.64 0.17
N ILE A 280 4.76 1.14 0.13
CA ILE A 280 3.62 0.52 -0.55
C ILE A 280 3.30 1.38 -1.78
N ILE A 281 3.34 0.76 -2.95
CA ILE A 281 3.24 1.42 -4.24
C ILE A 281 2.08 0.81 -5.03
N ARG A 282 1.14 1.67 -5.46
CA ARG A 282 0.04 1.31 -6.34
C ARG A 282 0.21 1.97 -7.71
N ASP A 283 0.16 1.17 -8.77
CA ASP A 283 0.17 1.68 -10.15
C ASP A 283 -1.16 2.40 -10.46
N LEU A 284 -1.08 3.65 -10.91
CA LEU A 284 -2.25 4.48 -11.26
C LEU A 284 -2.48 4.57 -12.78
N THR A 285 -1.73 3.83 -13.60
CA THR A 285 -1.76 3.94 -15.07
C THR A 285 -3.16 3.71 -15.62
N GLU A 286 -3.80 2.58 -15.31
CA GLU A 286 -5.14 2.26 -15.80
C GLU A 286 -6.18 3.30 -15.37
N ARG A 287 -6.08 3.77 -14.11
CA ARG A 287 -6.96 4.80 -13.58
C ARG A 287 -6.83 6.10 -14.36
N LYS A 288 -5.60 6.58 -14.62
CA LYS A 288 -5.38 7.82 -15.38
C LYS A 288 -5.84 7.67 -16.84
N VAL A 289 -5.61 6.51 -17.46
CA VAL A 289 -6.10 6.22 -18.82
C VAL A 289 -7.63 6.21 -18.87
N LEU A 290 -8.31 5.64 -17.87
CA LEU A 290 -9.77 5.67 -17.79
C LEU A 290 -10.31 7.08 -17.56
N GLU A 291 -9.68 7.86 -16.67
CA GLU A 291 -10.02 9.27 -16.45
C GLU A 291 -9.91 10.08 -17.76
N GLU A 292 -8.84 9.89 -18.53
CA GLU A 292 -8.63 10.55 -19.84
C GLU A 292 -9.67 10.09 -20.88
N LYS A 293 -9.99 8.79 -20.94
CA LYS A 293 -11.03 8.26 -21.84
C LYS A 293 -12.40 8.84 -21.54
N ILE A 294 -12.77 8.98 -20.26
CA ILE A 294 -14.05 9.57 -19.85
C ILE A 294 -14.13 11.02 -20.35
N LEU A 295 -13.05 11.79 -20.23
CA LEU A 295 -12.99 13.16 -20.73
C LEU A 295 -13.13 13.22 -22.25
N HIS A 296 -12.42 12.35 -22.96
CA HIS A 296 -12.49 12.30 -24.42
C HIS A 296 -13.89 11.94 -24.91
N ILE A 297 -14.50 10.89 -24.34
CA ILE A 297 -15.88 10.49 -24.67
C ILE A 297 -16.86 11.62 -24.34
N SER A 298 -16.68 12.30 -23.21
CA SER A 298 -17.53 13.44 -22.85
C SER A 298 -17.41 14.60 -23.86
N GLU A 299 -16.21 14.85 -24.40
CA GLU A 299 -15.99 15.89 -25.42
C GLU A 299 -16.59 15.51 -26.76
N GLU A 300 -16.42 14.26 -27.20
CA GLU A 300 -17.03 13.74 -28.43
C GLU A 300 -18.56 13.75 -28.35
N GLU A 301 -19.11 13.39 -27.20
CA GLU A 301 -20.55 13.40 -26.95
C GLU A 301 -21.11 14.84 -27.02
N GLN A 302 -20.46 15.79 -26.35
CA GLN A 302 -20.83 17.20 -26.44
C GLN A 302 -20.73 17.72 -27.87
N HIS A 303 -19.69 17.33 -28.60
CA HIS A 303 -19.53 17.70 -30.01
C HIS A 303 -20.70 17.18 -30.87
N ARG A 304 -21.04 15.90 -30.73
CA ARG A 304 -22.14 15.27 -31.47
C ARG A 304 -23.47 15.94 -31.17
N ILE A 305 -23.80 16.15 -29.89
CA ILE A 305 -25.04 16.85 -29.49
C ILE A 305 -25.07 18.27 -30.06
N GLY A 306 -23.94 18.98 -30.02
CA GLY A 306 -23.82 20.33 -30.59
C GLY A 306 -24.10 20.37 -32.09
N GLN A 307 -23.61 19.36 -32.84
CA GLN A 307 -23.89 19.20 -34.27
C GLN A 307 -25.35 18.83 -34.53
N ASP A 308 -25.91 17.86 -33.81
CA ASP A 308 -27.31 17.43 -33.97
C ASP A 308 -28.29 18.59 -33.73
N ILE A 309 -28.04 19.43 -32.72
CA ILE A 309 -28.85 20.64 -32.49
C ILE A 309 -28.72 21.62 -33.66
N HIS A 310 -27.52 21.77 -34.23
CA HIS A 310 -27.29 22.68 -35.36
C HIS A 310 -28.01 22.22 -36.63
N ASP A 311 -27.81 20.95 -36.97
CA ASP A 311 -28.25 20.40 -38.25
C ASP A 311 -29.72 20.00 -38.24
N ASP A 312 -30.27 19.60 -37.10
CA ASP A 312 -31.68 19.23 -37.01
C ASP A 312 -32.53 20.36 -36.42
N LEU A 313 -32.37 20.64 -35.12
CA LEU A 313 -33.27 21.54 -34.39
C LEU A 313 -33.25 22.97 -34.95
N CYS A 314 -32.07 23.53 -35.24
CA CYS A 314 -31.97 24.90 -35.76
C CYS A 314 -32.54 25.01 -37.19
N GLN A 315 -32.37 23.98 -38.02
CA GLN A 315 -32.93 23.94 -39.38
C GLN A 315 -34.45 23.84 -39.35
N GLN A 316 -35.02 22.96 -38.51
CA GLN A 316 -36.47 22.83 -38.34
C GLN A 316 -37.10 24.14 -37.84
N LEU A 317 -36.52 24.76 -36.80
CA LEU A 317 -37.02 26.03 -36.27
C LEU A 317 -36.90 27.17 -37.30
N ALA A 318 -35.86 27.17 -38.13
CA ALA A 318 -35.74 28.13 -39.23
C ALA A 318 -36.86 27.94 -40.27
N ALA A 319 -37.15 26.70 -40.66
CA ALA A 319 -38.21 26.38 -41.61
C ALA A 319 -39.60 26.77 -41.06
N ILE A 320 -39.93 26.38 -39.82
CA ILE A 320 -41.18 26.75 -39.14
C ILE A 320 -41.30 28.28 -39.05
N GLY A 321 -40.22 28.96 -38.67
CA GLY A 321 -40.20 30.42 -38.58
C GLY A 321 -40.49 31.11 -39.91
N CYS A 322 -39.92 30.60 -41.02
CA CYS A 322 -40.21 31.09 -42.37
C CYS A 322 -41.67 30.87 -42.77
N LEU A 323 -42.22 29.66 -42.57
CA LEU A 323 -43.62 29.34 -42.89
C LEU A 323 -44.60 30.21 -42.09
N ALA A 324 -44.36 30.34 -40.78
CA ALA A 324 -45.17 31.19 -39.90
C ALA A 324 -45.11 32.67 -40.33
N LYS A 325 -43.93 33.15 -40.74
CA LYS A 325 -43.75 34.53 -41.22
C LYS A 325 -44.50 34.81 -42.53
N VAL A 326 -44.51 33.86 -43.47
CA VAL A 326 -45.29 33.97 -44.71
C VAL A 326 -46.78 33.99 -44.43
N ALA A 327 -47.28 33.07 -43.60
CA ALA A 327 -48.69 33.02 -43.23
C ALA A 327 -49.13 34.28 -42.46
N HIS A 328 -48.26 34.82 -41.61
CA HIS A 328 -48.49 36.11 -40.93
C HIS A 328 -48.66 37.24 -41.94
N GLN A 329 -47.77 37.36 -42.93
CA GLN A 329 -47.86 38.39 -43.96
C GLN A 329 -49.14 38.29 -44.80
N GLN A 330 -49.63 37.09 -45.08
CA GLN A 330 -50.88 36.87 -45.81
C GLN A 330 -52.10 37.30 -44.98
N LEU A 331 -52.18 36.88 -43.71
CA LEU A 331 -53.27 37.25 -42.81
C LEU A 331 -53.29 38.75 -42.49
N ALA A 332 -52.12 39.36 -42.32
CA ALA A 332 -51.99 40.79 -42.08
C ALA A 332 -52.47 41.61 -43.29
N LYS A 333 -52.11 41.19 -44.52
CA LYS A 333 -52.62 41.80 -45.76
C LYS A 333 -54.14 41.64 -45.92
N GLY A 334 -54.69 40.53 -45.43
CA GLY A 334 -56.14 40.26 -45.41
C GLY A 334 -56.91 40.95 -44.28
N GLY A 335 -56.26 41.71 -43.40
CA GLY A 335 -56.90 42.41 -42.28
C GLY A 335 -57.44 41.48 -41.17
N SER A 336 -56.96 40.24 -41.08
CA SER A 336 -57.43 39.29 -40.05
C SER A 336 -56.82 39.62 -38.69
N ALA A 337 -57.65 39.65 -37.65
CA ALA A 337 -57.22 39.76 -36.25
C ALA A 337 -56.31 38.59 -35.81
N GLN A 338 -56.33 37.45 -36.51
CA GLN A 338 -55.47 36.30 -36.21
C GLN A 338 -54.00 36.55 -36.60
N ALA A 339 -53.70 37.61 -37.35
CA ALA A 339 -52.34 37.99 -37.71
C ALA A 339 -51.48 38.26 -36.46
N GLU A 340 -52.02 38.92 -35.43
CA GLU A 340 -51.27 39.20 -34.20
C GLU A 340 -50.85 37.92 -33.45
N ASN A 341 -51.75 36.93 -33.35
CA ASN A 341 -51.44 35.63 -32.76
C ASN A 341 -50.31 34.93 -33.51
N LEU A 342 -50.31 35.01 -34.84
CA LEU A 342 -49.28 34.40 -35.67
C LEU A 342 -47.94 35.15 -35.61
N ASN A 343 -47.98 36.48 -35.43
CA ASN A 343 -46.78 37.29 -35.18
C ASN A 343 -46.10 36.88 -33.86
N GLU A 344 -46.88 36.58 -32.83
CA GLU A 344 -46.34 36.08 -31.55
C GLU A 344 -45.68 34.70 -31.71
N ILE A 345 -46.27 33.80 -32.49
CA ILE A 345 -45.64 32.50 -32.84
C ILE A 345 -44.31 32.71 -33.56
N VAL A 346 -44.24 33.63 -34.54
CA VAL A 346 -42.99 33.97 -35.24
C VAL A 346 -41.93 34.47 -34.26
N ARG A 347 -42.32 35.31 -33.29
CA ARG A 347 -41.42 35.82 -32.24
C ARG A 347 -40.88 34.71 -31.36
N LEU A 348 -41.75 33.81 -30.88
CA LEU A 348 -41.38 32.67 -30.04
C LEU A 348 -40.45 31.69 -30.78
N VAL A 349 -40.75 31.35 -32.03
CA VAL A 349 -39.90 30.46 -32.85
C VAL A 349 -38.54 31.10 -33.12
N SER A 350 -38.49 32.41 -33.38
CA SER A 350 -37.22 33.13 -33.58
C SER A 350 -36.37 33.15 -32.30
N GLN A 351 -36.99 33.32 -31.13
CA GLN A 351 -36.30 33.22 -29.84
C GLN A 351 -35.80 31.81 -29.56
N ALA A 352 -36.63 30.78 -29.83
CA ALA A 352 -36.24 29.38 -29.67
C ALA A 352 -35.06 29.03 -30.59
N ASN A 353 -35.09 29.47 -31.85
CA ASN A 353 -34.00 29.23 -32.81
C ASN A 353 -32.70 29.92 -32.38
N THR A 354 -32.79 31.14 -31.86
CA THR A 354 -31.63 31.87 -31.34
C THR A 354 -31.00 31.11 -30.17
N ARG A 355 -31.82 30.69 -29.19
CA ARG A 355 -31.36 29.90 -28.04
C ARG A 355 -30.77 28.55 -28.45
N ALA A 356 -31.38 27.85 -29.41
CA ALA A 356 -30.88 26.57 -29.91
C ALA A 356 -29.50 26.71 -30.58
N ARG A 357 -29.30 27.75 -31.41
CA ARG A 357 -28.00 28.03 -32.03
C ARG A 357 -26.92 28.37 -31.01
N GLU A 358 -27.27 29.11 -29.96
CA GLU A 358 -26.36 29.46 -28.88
C GLU A 358 -25.95 28.22 -28.06
N MET A 359 -26.90 27.34 -27.75
CA MET A 359 -26.64 26.06 -27.08
C MET A 359 -25.74 25.15 -27.93
N SER A 360 -26.02 25.03 -29.23
CA SER A 360 -25.17 24.29 -30.17
C SER A 360 -23.74 24.81 -30.20
N ARG A 361 -23.55 26.14 -30.31
CA ARG A 361 -22.21 26.77 -30.26
C ARG A 361 -21.48 26.54 -28.95
N GLY A 362 -22.19 26.52 -27.82
CA GLY A 362 -21.59 26.21 -26.51
C GLY A 362 -21.07 24.77 -26.42
N LEU A 363 -21.73 23.82 -27.07
CA LEU A 363 -21.36 22.41 -27.03
C LEU A 363 -20.28 22.05 -28.05
N MET A 364 -20.21 22.74 -29.19
CA MET A 364 -19.18 22.51 -30.19
C MET A 364 -17.77 22.90 -29.70
N PRO A 365 -16.72 22.16 -30.13
CA PRO A 365 -15.35 22.52 -29.83
C PRO A 365 -14.99 23.85 -30.46
N VAL A 366 -14.56 24.79 -29.61
CA VAL A 366 -13.94 26.02 -30.06
C VAL A 366 -12.49 25.69 -30.41
N VAL A 367 -12.18 25.64 -31.71
CA VAL A 367 -10.79 25.56 -32.16
C VAL A 367 -10.19 26.94 -31.92
N LEU A 368 -9.49 27.08 -30.79
CA LEU A 368 -8.79 28.29 -30.43
C LEU A 368 -7.36 28.20 -30.96
N ASP A 369 -6.92 29.22 -31.68
CA ASP A 369 -5.49 29.48 -31.82
C ASP A 369 -4.95 30.07 -30.50
N SER A 370 -3.63 30.06 -30.33
CA SER A 370 -2.96 30.57 -29.12
C SER A 370 -3.28 32.04 -28.80
N ALA A 371 -3.72 32.81 -29.80
CA ALA A 371 -4.15 34.21 -29.65
C ALA A 371 -5.66 34.36 -29.37
N GLY A 372 -6.47 33.35 -29.68
CA GLY A 372 -7.93 33.44 -29.68
C GLY A 372 -8.60 33.24 -28.32
N LEU A 373 -7.86 32.83 -27.29
CA LEU A 373 -8.43 32.59 -25.96
C LEU A 373 -9.14 33.84 -25.40
N MET A 374 -8.50 35.00 -25.47
CA MET A 374 -9.06 36.24 -24.93
C MET A 374 -10.36 36.63 -25.66
N ALA A 375 -10.38 36.51 -26.98
CA ALA A 375 -11.58 36.77 -27.78
C ALA A 375 -12.70 35.80 -27.41
N ALA A 376 -12.39 34.52 -27.24
CA ALA A 376 -13.39 33.51 -26.87
C ALA A 376 -13.93 33.68 -25.45
N LEU A 377 -13.11 34.10 -24.48
CA LEU A 377 -13.58 34.43 -23.14
C LEU A 377 -14.47 35.68 -23.14
N ALA A 378 -14.12 36.70 -23.94
CA ALA A 378 -14.95 37.87 -24.13
C ALA A 378 -16.31 37.51 -24.78
N ASP A 379 -16.29 36.63 -25.79
CA ASP A 379 -17.50 36.13 -26.45
C ASP A 379 -18.37 35.30 -25.50
N LEU A 380 -17.76 34.47 -24.65
CA LEU A 380 -18.45 33.70 -23.60
C LEU A 380 -19.14 34.65 -22.60
N ALA A 381 -18.43 35.70 -22.16
CA ALA A 381 -18.93 36.68 -21.23
C ALA A 381 -20.13 37.45 -21.82
N GLN A 382 -19.97 38.00 -23.04
CA GLN A 382 -21.02 38.72 -23.74
C GLN A 382 -22.24 37.84 -24.05
N SER A 383 -22.02 36.58 -24.43
CA SER A 383 -23.10 35.62 -24.66
C SER A 383 -23.85 35.32 -23.36
N THR A 384 -23.13 35.20 -22.25
CA THR A 384 -23.74 34.98 -20.92
C THR A 384 -24.65 36.15 -20.53
N GLU A 385 -24.19 37.39 -20.71
CA GLU A 385 -25.01 38.60 -20.48
C GLU A 385 -26.27 38.61 -21.34
N ARG A 386 -26.12 38.36 -22.65
CA ARG A 386 -27.24 38.42 -23.60
C ARG A 386 -28.31 37.37 -23.30
N VAL A 387 -27.89 36.15 -22.98
CA VAL A 387 -28.79 34.99 -22.88
C VAL A 387 -29.44 34.90 -21.50
N PHE A 388 -28.63 35.01 -20.45
CA PHE A 388 -29.09 34.79 -19.09
C PHE A 388 -29.46 36.08 -18.36
N ARG A 389 -29.15 37.26 -18.95
CA ARG A 389 -29.37 38.58 -18.35
C ARG A 389 -28.69 38.75 -16.99
N ILE A 390 -27.54 38.10 -16.84
CA ILE A 390 -26.64 38.16 -15.68
C ILE A 390 -25.44 39.01 -16.09
N GLY A 391 -25.04 40.00 -15.28
CA GLY A 391 -23.87 40.84 -15.62
C GLY A 391 -22.60 39.99 -15.65
N CYS A 392 -21.90 39.96 -16.78
CA CYS A 392 -20.76 39.08 -17.00
C CYS A 392 -19.59 39.85 -17.63
N PRO A 393 -18.88 40.69 -16.84
CA PRO A 393 -17.72 41.41 -17.35
C PRO A 393 -16.54 40.47 -17.56
N PHE A 394 -15.86 40.63 -18.70
CA PHE A 394 -14.53 40.06 -18.94
C PHE A 394 -13.46 41.12 -18.72
N ARG A 395 -12.42 40.78 -17.94
CA ARG A 395 -11.27 41.65 -17.66
C ARG A 395 -9.96 40.95 -18.01
N CYS A 396 -9.14 41.64 -18.77
CA CYS A 396 -7.79 41.21 -19.16
C CYS A 396 -6.95 42.47 -19.35
N ASP A 397 -6.16 42.84 -18.34
CA ASP A 397 -5.44 44.12 -18.34
C ASP A 397 -4.28 44.14 -19.34
N ARG A 398 -3.69 42.97 -19.63
CA ARG A 398 -2.60 42.78 -20.58
C ARG A 398 -2.86 41.53 -21.41
N PRO A 399 -2.53 41.53 -22.72
CA PRO A 399 -2.60 40.32 -23.53
C PRO A 399 -1.80 39.19 -22.90
N VAL A 400 -2.43 38.03 -22.73
CA VAL A 400 -1.79 36.82 -22.19
C VAL A 400 -1.41 35.92 -23.36
N GLU A 401 -0.13 35.60 -23.49
CA GLU A 401 0.34 34.65 -24.51
C GLU A 401 0.21 33.22 -23.99
N VAL A 402 -0.57 32.40 -24.69
CA VAL A 402 -0.72 30.99 -24.38
C VAL A 402 0.21 30.16 -25.27
N ALA A 403 0.94 29.23 -24.67
CA ALA A 403 2.00 28.50 -25.35
C ALA A 403 1.53 27.59 -26.48
N ASP A 404 0.33 27.03 -26.37
CA ASP A 404 -0.23 26.09 -27.34
C ASP A 404 -1.76 26.10 -27.32
N ASN A 405 -2.35 25.63 -28.43
CA ASN A 405 -3.81 25.58 -28.60
C ASN A 405 -4.50 24.66 -27.59
N LYS A 406 -3.83 23.62 -27.06
CA LYS A 406 -4.44 22.72 -26.07
C LYS A 406 -4.65 23.49 -24.77
N THR A 407 -3.63 24.19 -24.28
CA THR A 407 -3.74 25.04 -23.08
C THR A 407 -4.86 26.08 -23.24
N ALA A 408 -4.95 26.73 -24.40
CA ALA A 408 -6.02 27.70 -24.69
C ALA A 408 -7.42 27.04 -24.62
N THR A 409 -7.61 25.90 -25.30
CA THR A 409 -8.88 25.16 -25.25
C THR A 409 -9.23 24.72 -23.83
N GLN A 410 -8.27 24.21 -23.05
CA GLN A 410 -8.52 23.75 -21.69
C GLN A 410 -8.92 24.89 -20.74
N LEU A 411 -8.24 26.04 -20.81
CA LEU A 411 -8.62 27.24 -20.06
C LEU A 411 -10.04 27.72 -20.41
N TYR A 412 -10.37 27.76 -21.71
CA TYR A 412 -11.71 28.12 -22.15
C TYR A 412 -12.78 27.16 -21.63
N ARG A 413 -12.53 25.84 -21.67
CA ARG A 413 -13.46 24.83 -21.15
C ARG A 413 -13.65 24.95 -19.64
N ILE A 414 -12.59 25.27 -18.89
CA ILE A 414 -12.71 25.55 -17.45
C ILE A 414 -13.60 26.78 -17.22
N ALA A 415 -13.38 27.87 -17.96
CA ALA A 415 -14.22 29.07 -17.85
C ALA A 415 -15.69 28.75 -18.18
N GLN A 416 -15.94 28.03 -19.27
CA GLN A 416 -17.28 27.65 -19.70
C GLN A 416 -18.01 26.81 -18.65
N GLU A 417 -17.35 25.80 -18.09
CA GLU A 417 -17.92 24.94 -17.05
C GLU A 417 -18.17 25.71 -15.74
N ALA A 418 -17.23 26.58 -15.34
CA ALA A 418 -17.39 27.43 -14.16
C ALA A 418 -18.59 28.40 -14.30
N VAL A 419 -18.71 29.07 -15.44
CA VAL A 419 -19.84 29.96 -15.76
C VAL A 419 -21.16 29.18 -15.79
N ALA A 420 -21.18 27.99 -16.41
CA ALA A 420 -22.37 27.15 -16.45
C ALA A 420 -22.80 26.70 -15.04
N ASN A 421 -21.85 26.37 -14.17
CA ASN A 421 -22.12 26.01 -12.78
C ASN A 421 -22.66 27.21 -11.99
N ALA A 422 -22.08 28.41 -12.18
CA ALA A 422 -22.62 29.63 -11.60
C ALA A 422 -24.08 29.85 -12.04
N ILE A 423 -24.39 29.79 -13.33
CA ILE A 423 -25.77 29.96 -13.84
C ILE A 423 -26.75 28.96 -13.21
N LYS A 424 -26.34 27.69 -13.09
CA LYS A 424 -27.21 26.61 -12.58
C LYS A 424 -27.40 26.65 -11.07
N HIS A 425 -26.37 27.02 -10.31
CA HIS A 425 -26.30 26.73 -8.88
C HIS A 425 -26.20 27.98 -8.00
N SER A 426 -25.65 29.09 -8.50
CA SER A 426 -25.30 30.24 -7.64
C SER A 426 -26.46 31.20 -7.37
N ARG A 427 -27.48 31.25 -8.25
CA ARG A 427 -28.48 32.35 -8.28
C ARG A 427 -27.85 33.76 -8.34
N ALA A 428 -26.62 33.86 -8.85
CA ALA A 428 -25.91 35.12 -8.99
C ALA A 428 -26.59 36.04 -10.01
N ASP A 429 -26.50 37.35 -9.76
CA ASP A 429 -26.83 38.39 -10.74
C ASP A 429 -25.59 38.93 -11.46
N ARG A 430 -24.39 38.52 -11.01
CA ARG A 430 -23.11 38.89 -11.60
C ARG A 430 -22.08 37.76 -11.57
N ILE A 431 -21.41 37.51 -12.70
CA ILE A 431 -20.32 36.55 -12.86
C ILE A 431 -19.13 37.24 -13.53
N GLU A 432 -18.02 37.46 -12.84
CA GLU A 432 -16.83 38.11 -13.41
C GLU A 432 -15.82 37.09 -13.92
N ILE A 433 -15.36 37.27 -15.16
CA ILE A 433 -14.28 36.47 -15.77
C ILE A 433 -13.04 37.34 -15.86
N THR A 434 -11.95 36.90 -15.23
CA THR A 434 -10.65 37.59 -15.28
C THR A 434 -9.57 36.67 -15.81
N LEU A 435 -8.77 37.15 -16.76
CA LEU A 435 -7.56 36.50 -17.23
C LEU A 435 -6.37 37.43 -17.00
N SER A 436 -5.31 36.91 -16.38
CA SER A 436 -4.09 37.67 -16.09
C SER A 436 -2.86 36.79 -16.17
N GLU A 437 -1.70 37.40 -16.39
CA GLU A 437 -0.40 36.76 -16.32
C GLU A 437 0.43 37.46 -15.23
N GLY A 438 1.00 36.68 -14.30
CA GLY A 438 1.80 37.20 -13.19
C GLY A 438 2.71 36.11 -12.62
N ASP A 439 3.91 36.50 -12.19
CA ASP A 439 4.90 35.60 -11.55
C ASP A 439 5.27 34.33 -12.35
N GLY A 440 5.11 34.38 -13.69
CA GLY A 440 5.36 33.25 -14.58
C GLY A 440 4.21 32.25 -14.64
N GLU A 441 3.00 32.65 -14.24
CA GLU A 441 1.77 31.86 -14.29
C GLU A 441 0.65 32.63 -15.00
N ILE A 442 -0.19 31.89 -15.73
CA ILE A 442 -1.48 32.35 -16.24
C ILE A 442 -2.54 32.07 -15.18
N ILE A 443 -3.30 33.09 -14.80
CA ILE A 443 -4.35 33.01 -13.78
C ILE A 443 -5.69 33.34 -14.44
N LEU A 444 -6.55 32.33 -14.53
CA LEU A 444 -7.95 32.44 -14.94
C LEU A 444 -8.83 32.40 -13.69
N THR A 445 -9.66 33.42 -13.49
CA THR A 445 -10.58 33.51 -12.34
C THR A 445 -12.01 33.71 -12.82
N ILE A 446 -12.93 32.92 -12.30
CA ILE A 446 -14.37 33.06 -12.47
C ILE A 446 -14.98 33.27 -11.09
N ARG A 447 -15.61 34.43 -10.88
CA ARG A 447 -16.19 34.81 -9.59
C ARG A 447 -17.66 35.09 -9.76
N ASP A 448 -18.51 34.41 -9.01
CA ASP A 448 -19.92 34.76 -8.89
C ASP A 448 -20.22 35.40 -7.52
N ASN A 449 -21.29 36.18 -7.45
CA ASN A 449 -21.78 36.79 -6.22
C ASN A 449 -23.01 36.07 -5.63
N GLY A 450 -23.16 34.78 -5.91
CA GLY A 450 -24.32 34.00 -5.54
C GLY A 450 -24.27 33.44 -4.11
N ILE A 451 -24.91 32.28 -3.92
CA ILE A 451 -25.05 31.61 -2.60
C ILE A 451 -23.78 30.86 -2.14
N GLY A 452 -22.77 30.77 -2.99
CA GLY A 452 -21.52 30.07 -2.69
C GLY A 452 -21.64 28.55 -2.77
N ILE A 453 -20.53 27.86 -2.53
CA ILE A 453 -20.46 26.39 -2.51
C ILE A 453 -20.78 25.86 -1.10
N PRO A 454 -21.41 24.69 -0.89
CA PRO A 454 -21.57 24.18 0.47
C PRO A 454 -20.24 23.74 1.09
N ASP A 455 -19.96 24.06 2.36
CA ASP A 455 -18.75 23.66 3.12
C ASP A 455 -18.47 22.15 3.15
N ASN A 456 -19.47 21.32 2.79
CA ASN A 456 -19.48 19.88 2.99
C ASN A 456 -19.25 19.07 1.69
N ILE A 457 -18.46 19.57 0.74
CA ILE A 457 -17.95 18.75 -0.37
C ILE A 457 -16.78 17.90 0.13
N SER A 458 -17.08 16.88 0.93
CA SER A 458 -16.15 15.76 1.17
C SER A 458 -15.74 15.19 -0.19
N GLY A 459 -14.45 14.93 -0.40
CA GLY A 459 -13.85 14.50 -1.68
C GLY A 459 -14.40 13.23 -2.34
N LYS A 460 -15.53 12.68 -1.85
CA LYS A 460 -16.34 11.62 -2.47
C LYS A 460 -17.58 12.13 -3.21
N SER A 461 -18.00 13.40 -3.06
CA SER A 461 -19.21 13.95 -3.70
C SER A 461 -18.98 15.24 -4.51
N THR A 462 -17.75 15.49 -4.97
CA THR A 462 -17.50 16.53 -5.99
C THR A 462 -18.24 16.16 -7.28
N GLY A 463 -19.19 17.01 -7.70
CA GLY A 463 -19.87 16.86 -8.97
C GLY A 463 -18.88 16.73 -10.14
N MET A 464 -19.28 15.98 -11.18
CA MET A 464 -18.43 15.68 -12.35
C MET A 464 -17.78 16.92 -12.98
N GLY A 465 -18.42 18.08 -12.91
CA GLY A 465 -17.87 19.35 -13.40
C GLY A 465 -16.60 19.80 -12.68
N LEU A 466 -16.56 19.75 -11.34
CA LEU A 466 -15.39 20.13 -10.54
C LEU A 466 -14.22 19.18 -10.76
N LEU A 467 -14.50 17.87 -10.87
CA LEU A 467 -13.50 16.84 -11.18
C LEU A 467 -12.90 17.09 -12.57
N THR A 468 -13.75 17.38 -13.55
CA THR A 468 -13.34 17.68 -14.92
C THR A 468 -12.47 18.92 -14.98
N MET A 469 -12.89 20.04 -14.37
CA MET A 469 -12.09 21.26 -14.33
C MET A 469 -10.74 21.05 -13.64
N SER A 470 -10.72 20.32 -12.51
CA SER A 470 -9.48 20.03 -11.77
C SER A 470 -8.52 19.17 -12.58
N HIS A 471 -9.04 18.18 -13.31
CA HIS A 471 -8.23 17.35 -14.19
C HIS A 471 -7.66 18.17 -15.36
N ARG A 472 -8.47 19.01 -16.01
CA ARG A 472 -8.02 19.90 -17.10
C ARG A 472 -6.90 20.84 -16.64
N ALA A 473 -7.02 21.42 -15.44
CA ALA A 473 -5.96 22.24 -14.85
C ALA A 473 -4.65 21.44 -14.68
N ARG A 474 -4.74 20.21 -14.14
CA ARG A 474 -3.56 19.33 -13.97
C ARG A 474 -2.93 18.90 -15.29
N MET A 475 -3.72 18.68 -16.34
CA MET A 475 -3.18 18.36 -17.67
C MET A 475 -2.27 19.46 -18.22
N MET A 476 -2.54 20.71 -17.85
CA MET A 476 -1.71 21.87 -18.21
C MET A 476 -0.53 22.09 -17.25
N GLY A 477 -0.32 21.19 -16.27
CA GLY A 477 0.65 21.38 -15.18
C GLY A 477 0.22 22.43 -14.15
N GLY A 478 -1.05 22.83 -14.18
CA GLY A 478 -1.64 23.83 -13.30
C GLY A 478 -2.43 23.28 -12.12
N VAL A 479 -3.00 24.18 -11.33
CA VAL A 479 -3.83 23.90 -10.15
C VAL A 479 -5.17 24.62 -10.30
N LEU A 480 -6.24 23.97 -9.85
CA LEU A 480 -7.55 24.58 -9.70
C LEU A 480 -7.85 24.73 -8.19
N ALA A 481 -8.17 25.95 -7.77
CA ALA A 481 -8.70 26.25 -6.46
C ALA A 481 -10.16 26.70 -6.60
N VAL A 482 -10.98 26.26 -5.66
CA VAL A 482 -12.38 26.65 -5.57
C VAL A 482 -12.62 27.11 -4.15
N GLU A 483 -12.97 28.38 -4.01
CA GLU A 483 -12.99 29.09 -2.74
C GLU A 483 -14.33 29.78 -2.56
N HIS A 484 -14.70 29.98 -1.29
CA HIS A 484 -15.77 30.90 -0.95
C HIS A 484 -15.33 32.34 -1.20
N ASP A 485 -16.21 33.12 -1.80
CA ASP A 485 -16.03 34.56 -1.84
C ASP A 485 -16.44 35.18 -0.49
N ASP A 486 -15.72 36.23 -0.07
CA ASP A 486 -15.97 36.95 1.19
C ASP A 486 -17.40 37.57 1.25
N PHE A 487 -18.05 37.69 0.09
CA PHE A 487 -19.40 38.24 -0.06
C PHE A 487 -20.47 37.16 -0.32
N GLY A 488 -20.14 35.89 -0.06
CA GLY A 488 -21.09 34.78 -0.09
C GLY A 488 -21.12 33.97 -1.38
N GLY A 489 -20.47 34.42 -2.45
CA GLY A 489 -20.40 33.74 -3.74
C GLY A 489 -19.29 32.69 -3.85
N THR A 490 -18.95 32.29 -5.09
CA THR A 490 -17.89 31.31 -5.38
C THR A 490 -16.78 31.92 -6.22
N ILE A 491 -15.53 31.58 -5.91
CA ILE A 491 -14.36 31.88 -6.73
C ILE A 491 -13.77 30.58 -7.26
N VAL A 492 -13.74 30.42 -8.57
CA VAL A 492 -13.01 29.35 -9.26
C VAL A 492 -11.75 29.96 -9.87
N ARG A 493 -10.58 29.54 -9.38
CA ARG A 493 -9.26 30.04 -9.82
C ARG A 493 -8.44 28.91 -10.40
N CYS A 494 -8.03 29.05 -11.67
CA CYS A 494 -7.09 28.15 -12.33
C CYS A 494 -5.74 28.88 -12.53
N GLN A 495 -4.67 28.26 -12.06
CA GLN A 495 -3.29 28.75 -12.18
C GLN A 495 -2.49 27.76 -13.03
N VAL A 496 -1.88 28.23 -14.11
CA VAL A 496 -1.12 27.39 -15.05
C VAL A 496 0.25 28.00 -15.28
N PRO A 497 1.35 27.23 -15.19
CA PRO A 497 2.69 27.78 -15.43
C PRO A 497 2.88 28.21 -16.88
N VAL A 498 3.47 29.39 -17.10
CA VAL A 498 3.93 29.84 -18.42
C VAL A 498 5.20 29.06 -18.77
N PRO A 499 5.23 28.28 -19.86
CA PRO A 499 6.44 27.55 -20.23
C PRO A 499 7.54 28.53 -20.62
N ARG A 500 8.64 28.52 -19.87
CA ARG A 500 9.83 29.31 -20.21
C ARG A 500 10.38 28.86 -21.57
N PRO A 501 10.73 29.77 -22.49
CA PRO A 501 11.40 29.39 -23.72
C PRO A 501 12.70 28.66 -23.37
N GLN A 502 12.85 27.41 -23.82
CA GLN A 502 14.11 26.70 -23.69
C GLN A 502 15.19 27.52 -24.41
N PRO A 503 16.36 27.76 -23.78
CA PRO A 503 17.45 28.46 -24.46
C PRO A 503 17.85 27.63 -25.68
N ASN A 504 17.65 28.25 -26.84
CA ASN A 504 17.89 27.70 -28.16
C ASN A 504 19.25 26.96 -28.15
N LYS A 505 19.24 25.63 -28.32
CA LYS A 505 20.48 24.85 -28.49
C LYS A 505 21.16 25.41 -29.72
N LYS A 506 22.19 26.25 -29.51
CA LYS A 506 23.09 26.74 -30.56
C LYS A 506 23.43 25.56 -31.46
N ARG A 507 22.98 25.60 -32.71
CA ARG A 507 23.53 24.78 -33.80
C ARG A 507 25.03 25.00 -33.78
N ARG A 508 25.78 24.04 -33.22
CA ARG A 508 27.22 23.96 -33.41
C ARG A 508 27.40 23.61 -34.89
N SER A 509 27.68 24.62 -35.70
CA SER A 509 28.39 24.44 -36.95
C SER A 509 29.66 23.64 -36.65
N ARG A 510 29.76 22.45 -37.23
CA ARG A 510 31.03 21.72 -37.26
C ARG A 510 31.98 22.45 -38.20
N PRO A 511 33.27 22.58 -37.82
CA PRO A 511 34.31 23.15 -38.68
C PRO A 511 34.55 22.29 -39.92
#